data_AF-A0A830CCN5-F1
#
_entry.id   AF-A0A830CCN5-F1
#
_cell.length_a   1.000
_cell.length_b   1.000
_cell.length_c   1.000
_cell.angle_alpha   90.00
_cell.angle_beta   90.00
_cell.angle_gamma   90.00
#
_symmetry.space_group_name_H-M   'P 1'
#
loop_
_entity.id
_entity.type
_entity.pdbx_description
1 polymer ?
#
loop_
_entity_poly.entity_id
_entity_poly.type
_entity_poly.pdbx_seq_one_letter_code
_entity_poly.pdbx_strand_id
1 'polypeptide(L)' 'MKIQCDVCGKEAAAVFCTADEAALCHSCDNRVNNANNLANKHPRFSLLNPQFKQSPLCDICQVII' A
#
# COMPACT_ATOMS: atom_id res chain seq x y z
N MET A 1 -6.99 8.60 -11.99
CA MET A 1 -5.73 7.99 -12.47
C MET A 1 -5.44 6.79 -11.58
N LYS A 2 -5.13 5.61 -12.13
CA LYS A 2 -4.74 4.43 -11.33
C LYS A 2 -3.22 4.37 -11.26
N ILE A 3 -2.67 4.16 -10.07
CA ILE A 3 -1.22 3.96 -9.86
C ILE A 3 -0.87 2.56 -10.40
N GLN A 4 0.20 2.44 -11.18
CA GLN A 4 0.69 1.14 -11.63
C GLN A 4 1.68 0.54 -10.63
N CYS A 5 1.87 -0.78 -10.67
CA CYS A 5 2.84 -1.45 -9.82
C CYS A 5 4.27 -1.05 -10.21
N ASP A 6 5.04 -0.57 -9.23
CA ASP A 6 6.43 -0.11 -9.43
C ASP A 6 7.38 -1.25 -9.81
N VAL A 7 7.04 -2.49 -9.46
CA VAL A 7 7.87 -3.67 -9.75
C VAL A 7 7.61 -4.25 -11.14
N CYS A 8 6.34 -4.43 -11.52
CA CYS A 8 6.01 -5.11 -12.79
C CYS A 8 5.60 -4.17 -13.92
N GLY A 9 5.13 -2.95 -13.61
CA GLY A 9 4.64 -1.97 -14.59
C GLY A 9 3.43 -2.42 -15.44
N LYS A 10 2.85 -3.59 -15.13
CA LYS A 10 1.82 -4.24 -15.97
C LYS A 10 0.42 -4.16 -15.37
N GLU A 11 0.35 -4.24 -14.05
CA GLU A 11 -0.91 -4.25 -13.31
C GLU A 11 -1.08 -2.97 -12.49
N ALA A 12 -2.32 -2.62 -12.18
CA ALA A 12 -2.60 -1.56 -11.22
C ALA A 12 -2.10 -1.96 -9.83
N ALA A 13 -1.52 -1.01 -9.11
CA ALA A 13 -1.15 -1.20 -7.72
C ALA A 13 -2.41 -1.36 -6.86
N ALA A 14 -2.33 -2.26 -5.88
CA ALA A 14 -3.40 -2.56 -4.93
C ALA A 14 -3.02 -2.20 -3.50
N VAL A 15 -1.71 -2.21 -3.20
CA VAL A 15 -1.14 -1.92 -1.88
C VAL A 15 0.00 -0.92 -2.03
N PHE A 16 0.15 -0.05 -1.05
CA PHE A 16 1.36 0.76 -0.87
C PHE A 16 2.09 0.29 0.39
N CYS A 17 3.37 -0.04 0.25
CA CYS A 17 4.27 -0.37 1.35
C CYS A 17 5.02 0.89 1.77
N THR A 18 4.90 1.33 3.03
CA THR A 18 5.59 2.55 3.48
C THR A 18 7.07 2.32 3.77
N ALA A 19 7.45 1.11 4.17
CA ALA A 19 8.86 0.79 4.43
C ALA A 19 9.70 0.77 3.15
N ASP A 20 9.11 0.31 2.04
CA ASP A 20 9.77 0.22 0.73
C ASP A 20 9.41 1.41 -0.19
N GLU A 21 8.56 2.33 0.26
CA GLU A 21 8.03 3.47 -0.50
C GLU A 21 7.49 3.08 -1.89
N ALA A 22 6.86 1.90 -1.99
CA ALA A 22 6.50 1.28 -3.26
C ALA A 22 5.01 0.90 -3.34
N ALA A 23 4.40 1.18 -4.50
CA ALA A 23 3.08 0.76 -4.90
C ALA A 23 3.14 -0.60 -5.62
N LEU A 24 2.52 -1.63 -5.05
CA LEU A 24 2.63 -3.01 -5.50
C LEU A 24 1.26 -3.58 -5.92
N CYS A 25 1.22 -4.36 -7.00
CA CYS A 25 0.09 -5.25 -7.25
C CYS A 25 0.13 -6.44 -6.26
N HIS A 26 -0.98 -7.15 -6.07
CA HIS A 26 -1.05 -8.28 -5.14
C HIS A 26 0.02 -9.35 -5.39
N SER A 27 0.31 -9.64 -6.65
CA SER A 27 1.33 -10.62 -7.05
C SER A 27 2.73 -10.20 -6.60
N CYS A 28 3.08 -8.92 -6.76
CA CYS A 28 4.38 -8.40 -6.35
C CYS A 28 4.46 -8.20 -4.83
N ASP A 29 3.38 -7.72 -4.20
CA ASP A 29 3.27 -7.59 -2.74
C ASP A 29 3.54 -8.93 -2.04
N ASN A 30 2.92 -10.02 -2.52
CA ASN A 30 3.11 -11.35 -1.95
C ASN A 30 4.57 -11.84 -2.10
N ARG A 31 5.22 -11.55 -3.25
CA ARG A 31 6.62 -11.93 -3.47
C ARG A 31 7.58 -11.18 -2.56
N VAL A 32 7.35 -9.88 -2.33
CA VAL A 32 8.20 -9.04 -1.48
C VAL A 32 7.98 -9.39 0.00
N ASN A 33 6.73 -9.46 0.44
CA ASN A 33 6.40 -9.58 1.86
C ASN A 33 6.41 -11.02 2.39
N ASN A 34 6.29 -12.05 1.54
CA ASN A 34 6.51 -13.44 1.94
C ASN A 34 7.96 -13.90 1.76
N ALA A 35 8.87 -13.04 1.28
CA ALA A 35 10.28 -13.42 1.12
C ALA A 35 10.96 -13.73 2.46
N ASN A 36 10.56 -13.04 3.54
CA ASN A 36 11.07 -13.30 4.89
C ASN A 36 10.12 -12.74 5.99
N ASN A 37 10.34 -13.15 7.23
CA ASN A 37 9.54 -12.73 8.39
C ASN A 37 9.68 -11.24 8.75
N LEU A 38 10.69 -10.54 8.24
CA LEU A 38 10.89 -9.11 8.48
C LEU A 38 10.01 -8.27 7.54
N ALA A 39 9.98 -8.64 6.25
CA ALA A 39 9.18 -7.99 5.23
C ALA A 39 7.68 -8.09 5.50
N ASN A 40 7.19 -9.21 6.05
CA ASN A 40 5.79 -9.36 6.45
C ASN A 40 5.33 -8.31 7.49
N LYS A 41 6.26 -7.70 8.24
CA LYS A 41 5.97 -6.63 9.20
C LYS A 41 5.94 -5.23 8.58
N HIS A 42 6.23 -5.08 7.29
CA HIS A 42 6.20 -3.77 6.65
C HIS A 42 4.76 -3.21 6.71
N PRO A 43 4.58 -1.94 7.15
CA PRO A 43 3.27 -1.32 7.18
C PRO A 43 2.74 -1.14 5.75
N ARG A 44 1.47 -1.51 5.53
CA ARG A 44 0.84 -1.54 4.22
C ARG A 44 -0.54 -0.90 4.26
N PHE A 45 -0.87 -0.16 3.21
CA PHE A 45 -2.17 0.48 3.04
C PHE A 45 -2.82 0.00 1.74
N SER A 46 -4.11 -0.33 1.80
CA SER A 46 -4.87 -0.70 0.61
C SER A 46 -5.17 0.55 -0.22
N LEU A 47 -4.80 0.51 -1.49
CA LEU A 47 -5.09 1.57 -2.47
C LEU A 47 -6.48 1.39 -3.12
N LEU A 48 -7.04 0.17 -3.05
CA LEU A 48 -8.34 -0.16 -3.67
C LEU A 48 -9.52 0.21 -2.76
N ASN A 49 -9.37 -0.07 -1.47
CA ASN A 49 -10.38 0.20 -0.46
C ASN A 49 -9.73 0.97 0.69
N PRO A 50 -9.62 2.30 0.60
CA PRO A 50 -9.26 3.11 1.76
C PRO A 50 -10.30 2.85 2.86
N GLN A 51 -9.88 2.18 3.93
CA GLN A 51 -10.75 1.93 5.08
C GLN A 51 -10.86 3.22 5.91
N PHE A 52 -11.88 4.03 5.59
CA PHE A 52 -12.21 5.28 6.30
C PHE A 52 -12.40 5.13 7.82
N LYS A 53 -12.59 3.90 8.33
CA LYS A 53 -12.79 3.63 9.76
C LYS A 53 -11.49 3.68 10.59
N GLN A 54 -10.32 3.68 9.96
CA GLN A 54 -9.01 3.77 10.62
C GLN A 54 -8.15 4.91 10.09
N SER A 55 -8.70 5.76 9.21
CA SER A 55 -8.00 6.94 8.72
C SER A 55 -7.72 7.88 9.90
N PRO A 56 -6.45 8.28 10.12
CA PRO A 56 -6.18 9.40 11.01
C PRO A 56 -6.89 10.65 10.48
N LEU A 57 -7.30 11.52 11.40
CA LEU A 57 -7.80 12.85 11.03
C LEU A 57 -6.66 13.59 10.32
N CYS A 58 -6.97 14.35 9.28
CA CYS A 58 -5.99 15.26 8.70
C CYS A 58 -5.62 16.30 9.75
N ASP A 59 -4.35 16.38 10.15
CA ASP A 59 -3.90 17.33 11.17
C ASP A 59 -4.10 18.81 10.75
N ILE A 60 -4.30 19.07 9.46
CA ILE A 60 -4.50 20.40 8.90
C ILE A 60 -5.98 20.82 8.92
N CYS A 61 -6.88 19.97 8.41
CA CYS A 61 -8.31 20.31 8.27
C CYS A 61 -9.23 19.57 9.25
N GLN A 62 -8.70 18.70 10.09
CA GLN A 62 -9.39 17.95 11.14
C GLN A 62 -10.61 17.14 10.64
N VAL A 63 -10.61 16.77 9.36
CA VAL A 63 -11.61 15.87 8.76
C VAL A 63 -11.01 14.48 8.54
N ILE A 64 -11.88 13.47 8.49
CA ILE A 64 -11.51 12.08 8.18
C ILE A 64 -11.04 12.02 6.72
N ILE A 65 -9.87 11.42 6.49
CA ILE A 65 -9.28 11.21 5.15
C ILE A 65 -9.83 9.95 4.51
#